data_AF-A0A358AQS2-F1
#
_entry.id   AF-A0A358AQS2-F1
#
_cell.length_a   1.000
_cell.length_b   1.000
_cell.length_c   1.000
_cell.angle_alpha   90.00
_cell.angle_beta   90.00
_cell.angle_gamma   90.00
#
_symmetry.space_group_name_H-M   'P 1'
#
loop_
_entity.id
_entity.type
_entity.pdbx_description
1 polymer ?
#
loop_
_entity_poly.entity_id
_entity_poly.type
_entity_poly.pdbx_seq_one_letter_code
_entity_poly.pdbx_strand_id
1 'polypeptide(L)' 'MNFNLPLTEPMHIHSLNGELREATILEKLGDNDYMAEFDGVKCHAIFNPFVNHFYVDDTYAVIEERQAPQMDDDLER' A
#
# COMPACT_ATOMS: atom_id res chain seq x y z
N MET A 1 -1.70 -8.72 15.72
CA MET A 1 -1.56 -7.27 15.95
C MET A 1 -2.78 -6.58 15.36
N ASN A 2 -3.46 -5.76 16.15
CA ASN A 2 -4.58 -4.93 15.68
C ASN A 2 -4.10 -3.48 15.74
N PHE A 3 -3.98 -2.85 14.58
CA PHE A 3 -3.67 -1.44 14.46
C PHE A 3 -4.99 -0.66 14.38
N ASN A 4 -5.03 0.53 14.97
CA ASN A 4 -6.12 1.47 14.70
C ASN A 4 -5.80 2.16 13.37
N LEU A 5 -6.58 1.86 12.34
CA LEU A 5 -6.37 2.37 10.99
C LEU A 5 -7.40 3.47 10.65
N PRO A 6 -7.04 4.49 9.86
CA PRO A 6 -5.73 4.68 9.23
C PRO A 6 -4.63 5.07 10.24
N LEU A 7 -3.41 4.58 10.01
CA LEU A 7 -2.23 4.83 10.86
C LEU A 7 -1.18 5.59 10.05
N THR A 8 -0.92 6.83 10.44
CA THR A 8 0.13 7.67 9.83
C THR A 8 1.33 7.76 10.77
N GLU A 9 2.49 7.32 10.29
CA GLU A 9 3.75 7.36 11.03
C GLU A 9 4.95 7.33 10.07
N PRO A 10 6.18 7.61 10.54
CA PRO A 10 7.38 7.40 9.75
C PRO A 10 7.60 5.90 9.43
N MET A 11 7.68 5.56 8.15
CA MET A 11 7.85 4.20 7.64
C MET A 11 9.06 4.13 6.69
N HIS A 12 9.65 2.95 6.55
CA HIS A 12 10.75 2.74 5.62
C HIS A 12 10.21 2.68 4.18
N ILE A 13 10.66 3.59 3.32
CA ILE A 13 10.21 3.65 1.92
C ILE A 13 11.23 3.01 0.99
N HIS A 14 10.78 2.11 0.11
CA HIS A 14 11.66 1.38 -0.82
C HIS A 14 12.42 2.32 -1.77
N SER A 15 11.72 3.23 -2.45
CA SER A 15 12.34 4.16 -3.41
C SER A 15 13.40 5.09 -2.80
N LEU A 16 13.39 5.25 -1.47
CA LEU A 16 14.33 6.08 -0.72
C LEU A 16 15.39 5.24 0.01
N ASN A 17 15.71 4.04 -0.48
CA ASN A 17 16.68 3.13 0.14
C ASN A 17 16.37 2.83 1.62
N GLY A 18 15.08 2.78 1.98
CA GLY A 18 14.64 2.54 3.34
C GLY A 18 14.76 3.74 4.28
N GLU A 19 14.90 4.96 3.78
CA GLU A 19 14.74 6.16 4.62
C GLU A 19 13.33 6.25 5.21
N LEU A 20 13.24 6.84 6.41
CA LEU A 20 11.97 7.07 7.09
C LEU A 20 11.26 8.29 6.50
N ARG A 21 10.05 8.09 6.01
CA ARG A 21 9.13 9.17 5.61
C ARG A 21 7.73 8.90 6.12
N GLU A 22 6.93 9.95 6.24
CA GLU A 22 5.52 9.78 6.54
C GLU A 22 4.82 9.03 5.41
N ALA A 23 4.13 7.96 5.80
CA ALA A 23 3.19 7.21 4.98
C ALA A 23 2.00 6.80 5.85
N THR A 24 0.91 6.36 5.24
CA THR A 24 -0.31 5.99 5.97
C THR A 24 -0.71 4.56 5.64
N ILE A 25 -0.81 3.69 6.65
CA ILE A 25 -1.45 2.38 6.50
C ILE A 25 -2.96 2.59 6.51
N LEU A 26 -3.64 2.16 5.46
CA LEU A 26 -5.07 2.32 5.24
C LEU A 26 -5.86 1.11 5.77
N GLU A 27 -5.45 -0.10 5.38
CA GLU A 27 -6.12 -1.35 5.79
C GLU A 27 -5.18 -2.55 5.78
N LYS A 28 -5.60 -3.66 6.41
CA LYS A 28 -4.90 -4.95 6.35
C LYS A 28 -5.53 -5.80 5.26
N LEU A 29 -4.74 -6.17 4.24
CA LEU A 29 -5.20 -6.96 3.10
C LEU A 29 -5.05 -8.48 3.35
N GLY A 30 -4.03 -8.87 4.11
CA GLY A 30 -3.71 -10.27 4.32
C GLY A 30 -2.69 -10.50 5.43
N ASP A 31 -2.05 -11.68 5.41
CA ASP A 31 -1.04 -12.02 6.40
C ASP A 31 0.26 -11.23 6.17
N ASN A 32 0.53 -10.32 7.11
CA ASN A 32 1.61 -9.35 7.03
C ASN A 32 1.58 -8.47 5.76
N ASP A 33 0.40 -8.30 5.17
CA ASP A 33 0.17 -7.51 3.97
C ASP A 33 -0.84 -6.39 4.27
N TYR A 34 -0.45 -5.16 3.97
CA TYR A 34 -1.14 -3.94 4.33
C TYR A 34 -1.20 -2.99 3.14
N MET A 35 -2.33 -2.33 2.94
CA MET A 35 -2.41 -1.24 1.98
C MET A 35 -1.87 0.03 2.63
N ALA A 36 -0.89 0.66 1.99
CA ALA A 36 -0.29 1.92 2.38
C ALA A 36 -0.52 2.99 1.31
N GLU A 37 -0.50 4.25 1.72
CA GLU A 37 -0.44 5.40 0.83
C GLU A 37 0.84 6.19 1.12
N PHE A 38 1.62 6.43 0.06
CA PHE A 38 2.81 7.27 0.09
C PHE A 38 2.79 8.19 -1.13
N ASP A 39 2.88 9.50 -0.91
CA ASP A 39 2.87 10.53 -1.96
C ASP A 39 1.69 10.42 -2.95
N GLY A 40 0.50 10.06 -2.44
CA GLY A 40 -0.72 9.86 -3.24
C GLY A 40 -0.77 8.53 -4.01
N VAL A 41 0.25 7.68 -3.88
CA VAL A 41 0.30 6.35 -4.50
C VAL A 41 -0.08 5.28 -3.47
N LYS A 42 -1.09 4.48 -3.80
CA LYS A 42 -1.44 3.29 -3.01
C LYS A 42 -0.48 2.16 -3.35
N CYS A 43 0.06 1.50 -2.33
CA CYS A 43 1.04 0.44 -2.47
C CYS A 43 0.90 -0.58 -1.33
N HIS A 44 1.60 -1.70 -1.43
CA HIS A 44 1.68 -2.68 -0.34
C HIS A 44 2.77 -2.32 0.67
N ALA A 45 2.53 -2.69 1.92
CA ALA A 45 3.47 -2.59 3.01
C ALA A 45 3.50 -3.88 3.83
N ILE A 46 4.67 -4.15 4.43
CA ILE A 46 4.87 -5.27 5.37
C ILE A 46 5.26 -4.73 6.75
N PHE A 47 4.86 -5.43 7.81
CA PHE A 47 5.21 -5.05 9.17
C PHE A 47 6.32 -5.94 9.73
N ASN A 48 7.31 -5.33 10.39
CA ASN A 48 8.35 -6.05 11.12
C ASN A 48 8.09 -5.94 12.64
N PRO A 49 7.65 -7.02 13.30
CA PRO A 49 7.33 -6.99 14.73
C PRO A 49 8.55 -6.87 15.65
N PHE A 50 9.77 -7.12 15.16
CA PHE A 50 10.98 -7.04 15.98
C PHE A 50 11.44 -5.59 16.21
N VAL A 51 11.16 -4.71 15.24
CA VAL A 51 11.49 -3.28 15.32
C VAL A 51 10.25 -2.39 15.37
N ASN A 52 9.05 -3.00 15.28
CA ASN A 52 7.76 -2.33 15.28
C ASN A 52 7.64 -1.25 14.19
N HIS A 53 8.12 -1.53 12.98
CA HIS A 53 8.06 -0.61 11.83
C HIS A 53 7.42 -1.27 10.61
N PHE A 54 6.79 -0.43 9.79
CA PHE A 54 6.33 -0.78 8.44
C PHE A 54 7.40 -0.48 7.39
N TYR A 55 7.39 -1.30 6.34
CA TYR A 55 8.20 -1.15 5.14
C TYR A 55 7.24 -1.06 3.94
N VAL A 56 7.24 0.08 3.28
CA VAL A 56 6.37 0.42 2.15
C VAL A 56 7.12 0.15 0.85
N ASP A 57 6.55 -0.67 -0.03
CA ASP A 57 7.08 -0.93 -1.37
C ASP A 57 6.33 -0.11 -2.42
N ASP A 58 6.73 1.15 -2.54
CA ASP A 58 6.20 2.14 -3.49
C ASP A 58 6.75 1.96 -4.92
N THR A 59 7.59 0.96 -5.15
CA THR A 59 8.23 0.73 -6.46
C THR A 59 7.65 -0.47 -7.19
N TYR A 60 7.60 -1.63 -6.54
CA TYR A 60 7.19 -2.88 -7.17
C TYR A 60 5.80 -3.35 -6.75
N ALA A 61 5.30 -2.83 -5.63
CA ALA A 61 4.01 -3.22 -5.08
C ALA A 61 3.00 -2.07 -5.12
N VAL A 62 3.06 -1.22 -6.15
CA VAL A 62 2.05 -0.20 -6.42
C VAL A 62 0.73 -0.88 -6.81
N ILE A 63 -0.35 -0.45 -6.18
CA ILE A 63 -1.70 -0.92 -6.48
C ILE A 63 -2.24 -0.02 -7.60
N GLU A 64 -2.15 -0.50 -8.83
CA GLU A 64 -2.89 0.11 -9.93
C GLU A 64 -4.39 -0.02 -9.64
N GLU A 65 -5.11 1.10 -9.60
CA GLU A 65 -6.55 1.08 -9.68
C GLU A 65 -6.90 0.47 -11.04
N ARG A 66 -7.18 -0.83 -11.04
CA ARG A 66 -7.64 -1.56 -12.21
C ARG A 66 -8.89 -0.83 -12.67
N GLN A 67 -8.77 0.03 -13.69
CA GLN A 67 -9.92 0.49 -14.43
C GLN A 67 -10.56 -0.78 -14.95
N ALA A 68 -11.73 -1.14 -14.42
CA ALA A 68 -12.50 -2.25 -14.96
C ALA A 68 -12.56 -2.02 -16.48
N PRO A 69 -12.24 -3.01 -17.32
CA PRO A 69 -12.48 -2.85 -18.74
C PRO A 69 -13.95 -2.48 -18.88
N GLN A 70 -14.23 -1.32 -19.46
CA GLN A 70 -15.58 -1.00 -19.90
C GLN A 70 -15.92 -2.09 -20.91
N MET A 71 -16.80 -3.03 -20.53
CA MET A 71 -17.41 -3.93 -21.49
C MET A 71 -18.29 -3.03 -22.35
N ASP A 72 -17.79 -2.66 -23.51
CA ASP A 72 -18.57 -1.94 -24.52
C ASP A 72 -19.72 -2.88 -24.93
N ASP A 73 -20.94 -2.57 -24.49
CA ASP A 73 -22.22 -3.25 -24.82
C ASP A 73 -22.60 -3.04 -26.30
N ASP A 74 -21.72 -3.35 -27.26
CA ASP A 74 -21.94 -3.02 -28.69
C ASP A 74 -21.55 -4.16 -29.65
N LEU A 75 -21.95 -5.41 -29.36
CA LEU A 75 -21.93 -6.45 -30.41
C LEU A 75 -23.03 -7.50 -30.31
N GLU A 76 -24.30 -7.09 -30.33
CA GLU A 76 -25.38 -7.89 -30.91
C GLU A 76 -26.27 -7.00 -31.80
N ARG A 77 -25.84 -6.82 -33.06
CA ARG A 77 -26.70 -6.47 -34.20
C ARG A 77 -26.52 -7.50 -35.31
#